data_AF-A0A7N0RC52-F1
#
_entry.id   AF-A0A7N0RC52-F1
#
_cell.length_a   1.000
_cell.length_b   1.000
_cell.length_c   1.000
_cell.angle_alpha   90.00
_cell.angle_beta   90.00
_cell.angle_gamma   90.00
#
_symmetry.space_group_name_H-M   'P 1'
#
loop_
_entity.id
_entity.type
_entity.pdbx_description
1 polymer ?
#
loop_
_entity_poly.entity_id
_entity_poly.type
_entity_poly.pdbx_seq_one_letter_code
_entity_poly.pdbx_strand_id
1 'polypeptide(L)'
;MSNGPLKGPSPGRPETPRSAQASSTLKSLFSFRAESPSPQTPKQQPFRIFVATWNVGGIPPHNGLNLDEFLQVEDQPEADMYVLGFQEIVPLNAGNVLVVEDHEPAAKWLDLINQSLNKSSNTDIILTAPSTSFTSADTLVRSVTPSRSHASLFFPKTSLKRYSKSFRTEEKRKLKTCNCSSDAVRKSSRDSCFRCQQAHFSEEEYSSEEEDDGSSVITDVSNIVQGAASSNVKYGLIVSKQMVGIFVTIWVKKELVQYIGHMRTSCIGRGILGYLGNKGCISVSFSFHQTSFCFICSHLASGEKEGDELRRNSDVIEILRSTQFRRVCRTTHHKKVPERILDHDRVIWFGDLNYRIALSYADTKKLLEENAWDALLGKDQLKIEREAGRVFKGWKEGKIYFAPTYKYSYNSDIYAGETISSKQKRRTPAWCDRILWHGSGIRESSYIRGESRFSDHRPVCANFFVDVGVVENVGGSKRRSSSACNMKVGAEELLPKT
;
A
#
# COMPACT_ATOMS: atom_id res chain seq x y z
N MET A 1 -54.00 69.07 32.02
CA MET A 1 -55.02 68.26 31.31
C MET A 1 -54.42 66.86 31.18
N SER A 2 -54.63 66.00 32.19
CA SER A 2 -55.62 64.89 32.25
C SER A 2 -55.22 63.70 31.35
N ASN A 3 -55.15 62.45 31.77
CA ASN A 3 -55.22 61.73 33.05
C ASN A 3 -54.55 60.34 32.76
N GLY A 4 -53.78 59.79 33.70
CA GLY A 4 -53.32 58.37 33.63
C GLY A 4 -54.43 57.41 34.10
N PRO A 5 -54.13 56.32 34.84
CA PRO A 5 -52.90 55.49 34.92
C PRO A 5 -53.23 53.96 35.02
N LEU A 6 -52.28 53.03 35.19
CA LEU A 6 -51.89 52.34 36.47
C LEU A 6 -51.31 50.95 36.08
N LYS A 7 -50.42 50.22 36.77
CA LYS A 7 -49.54 50.33 37.96
C LYS A 7 -48.64 49.06 37.90
N GLY A 8 -47.36 49.09 38.24
CA GLY A 8 -46.88 48.81 39.61
C GLY A 8 -45.76 47.74 39.63
N PRO A 9 -45.03 47.54 40.74
CA PRO A 9 -43.62 47.96 40.83
C PRO A 9 -42.59 46.87 41.27
N SER A 10 -41.30 47.23 41.23
CA SER A 10 -40.12 46.54 41.80
C SER A 10 -39.77 47.06 43.23
N PRO A 11 -38.62 46.71 43.85
CA PRO A 11 -38.17 45.44 44.45
C PRO A 11 -37.87 45.56 45.97
N GLY A 12 -37.58 44.45 46.68
CA GLY A 12 -37.15 44.46 48.09
C GLY A 12 -36.21 43.30 48.45
N ARG A 13 -35.19 43.58 49.28
CA ARG A 13 -34.12 42.69 49.79
C ARG A 13 -34.41 42.30 51.28
N PRO A 14 -33.54 41.54 51.99
CA PRO A 14 -33.69 40.13 52.37
C PRO A 14 -33.99 39.89 53.87
N GLU A 15 -34.44 38.69 54.24
CA GLU A 15 -34.39 38.20 55.63
C GLU A 15 -34.01 36.70 55.68
N THR A 16 -33.13 36.36 56.63
CA THR A 16 -32.88 34.99 57.12
C THR A 16 -33.61 34.79 58.46
N PRO A 17 -34.09 33.59 58.83
CA PRO A 17 -33.32 32.85 59.86
C PRO A 17 -33.43 31.29 59.88
N ARG A 18 -32.35 30.69 60.41
CA ARG A 18 -32.16 29.52 61.31
C ARG A 18 -32.92 28.18 61.17
N SER A 19 -32.06 27.15 61.13
CA SER A 19 -32.11 25.71 61.48
C SER A 19 -33.32 25.07 62.18
N ALA A 20 -33.62 23.84 61.76
CA ALA A 20 -33.98 22.72 62.62
C ALA A 20 -33.32 21.42 62.12
N GLN A 21 -32.75 20.65 63.05
CA GLN A 21 -32.10 19.34 62.87
C GLN A 21 -33.08 18.17 63.04
N ALA A 22 -32.61 16.98 62.61
CA ALA A 22 -33.15 15.62 62.70
C ALA A 22 -34.03 15.21 61.48
N SER A 23 -33.86 14.05 60.85
CA SER A 23 -33.33 12.77 61.31
C SER A 23 -32.64 12.00 60.17
N SER A 24 -31.48 11.43 60.49
CA SER A 24 -30.76 10.42 59.70
C SER A 24 -31.52 9.10 59.67
N THR A 25 -31.62 8.47 58.49
CA THR A 25 -31.35 7.04 58.20
C THR A 25 -31.95 6.71 56.82
N LEU A 26 -31.19 5.98 55.96
CA LEU A 26 -31.58 5.44 54.63
C LEU A 26 -31.26 6.25 53.35
N LYS A 27 -30.05 6.81 53.19
CA LYS A 27 -29.50 7.11 51.85
C LYS A 27 -27.98 6.90 51.76
N SER A 28 -27.50 5.75 52.21
CA SER A 28 -26.14 5.31 51.91
C SER A 28 -26.17 3.84 51.58
N LEU A 29 -26.37 3.53 50.31
CA LEU A 29 -25.89 2.34 49.61
C LEU A 29 -26.19 2.59 48.12
N PHE A 30 -25.18 2.40 47.26
CA PHE A 30 -25.18 2.62 45.81
C PHE A 30 -24.88 4.04 45.29
N SER A 31 -23.65 4.51 45.54
CA SER A 31 -22.96 5.36 44.57
C SER A 31 -21.57 4.80 44.28
N PHE A 32 -21.53 3.70 43.52
CA PHE A 32 -20.34 3.34 42.76
C PHE A 32 -20.50 3.94 41.36
N ARG A 33 -20.09 5.20 41.22
CA ARG A 33 -19.88 5.77 39.89
C ARG A 33 -18.54 5.24 39.41
N ALA A 34 -18.57 4.21 38.55
CA ALA A 34 -17.38 3.80 37.81
C ALA A 34 -16.92 4.99 36.96
N GLU A 35 -15.77 5.56 37.29
CA GLU A 35 -15.10 6.52 36.42
C GLU A 35 -14.83 5.82 35.09
N SER A 36 -15.45 6.35 34.03
CA SER A 36 -15.16 5.93 32.67
C SER A 36 -13.72 6.32 32.39
N PRO A 37 -12.84 5.42 31.94
CA PRO A 37 -11.47 5.81 31.59
C PRO A 37 -11.54 6.89 30.50
N SER A 38 -10.85 8.02 30.71
CA SER A 38 -10.71 9.05 29.69
C SER A 38 -10.23 8.41 28.39
N PRO A 39 -10.78 8.76 27.22
CA PRO A 39 -10.29 8.21 25.95
C PRO A 39 -8.81 8.58 25.83
N GLN A 40 -7.93 7.58 25.98
CA GLN A 40 -6.49 7.79 25.87
C GLN A 40 -6.20 8.23 24.43
N THR A 41 -5.63 9.41 24.28
CA THR A 41 -5.16 9.88 22.97
C THR A 41 -4.13 8.88 22.42
N PRO A 42 -4.30 8.38 21.19
CA PRO A 42 -3.38 7.43 20.58
C PRO A 42 -1.95 7.97 20.59
N LYS A 43 -1.02 7.22 21.16
CA LYS A 43 0.41 7.55 21.09
C LYS A 43 0.86 7.44 19.63
N GLN A 44 1.44 8.51 19.11
CA GLN A 44 2.01 8.51 17.77
C GLN A 44 3.37 7.82 17.81
N GLN A 45 3.54 6.78 16.99
CA GLN A 45 4.79 6.08 16.81
C GLN A 45 5.22 6.17 15.34
N PRO A 46 6.46 6.58 15.03
CA PRO A 46 6.94 6.61 13.66
C PRO A 46 7.28 5.20 13.16
N PHE A 47 6.83 4.87 11.96
CA PHE A 47 7.18 3.66 11.23
C PHE A 47 7.92 4.02 9.93
N ARG A 48 8.84 3.17 9.50
CA ARG A 48 9.59 3.33 8.25
C ARG A 48 8.83 2.67 7.10
N ILE A 49 8.46 3.43 6.10
CA ILE A 49 7.78 2.92 4.90
C ILE A 49 8.66 3.21 3.69
N PHE A 50 9.09 2.13 3.03
CA PHE A 50 9.76 2.20 1.74
C PHE A 50 8.72 2.13 0.63
N VAL A 51 8.76 3.09 -0.29
CA VAL A 51 7.87 3.15 -1.45
C VAL A 51 8.71 3.20 -2.71
N ALA A 52 8.43 2.35 -3.69
CA ALA A 52 9.13 2.38 -4.96
C ALA A 52 8.20 2.17 -6.16
N THR A 53 8.61 2.76 -7.28
CA THR A 53 7.97 2.60 -8.58
C THR A 53 9.00 2.25 -9.66
N TRP A 54 8.61 1.38 -10.59
CA TRP A 54 9.43 1.06 -11.75
C TRP A 54 8.59 0.69 -12.97
N ASN A 55 8.66 1.50 -14.03
CA ASN A 55 8.19 1.08 -15.34
C ASN A 55 9.22 0.11 -15.97
N VAL A 56 8.80 -1.12 -16.23
CA VAL A 56 9.66 -2.20 -16.70
C VAL A 56 9.54 -2.48 -18.21
N GLY A 57 8.84 -1.61 -18.94
CA GLY A 57 8.87 -1.57 -20.42
C GLY A 57 8.33 -2.82 -21.13
N GLY A 58 7.45 -3.59 -20.49
CA GLY A 58 6.93 -4.85 -21.02
C GLY A 58 7.90 -6.03 -20.90
N ILE A 59 9.03 -5.84 -20.20
CA ILE A 59 10.10 -6.84 -20.11
C ILE A 59 9.85 -7.73 -18.88
N PRO A 60 9.61 -9.04 -19.04
CA PRO A 60 9.50 -9.94 -17.91
C PRO A 60 10.87 -10.09 -17.22
N PRO A 61 10.91 -10.20 -15.89
CA PRO A 61 12.18 -10.32 -15.18
C PRO A 61 12.85 -11.66 -15.50
N HIS A 62 14.18 -11.65 -15.54
CA HIS A 62 15.01 -12.84 -15.73
C HIS A 62 15.57 -13.32 -14.38
N ASN A 63 15.95 -14.60 -14.28
CA ASN A 63 16.37 -15.22 -13.01
C ASN A 63 17.61 -14.59 -12.36
N GLY A 64 18.42 -13.86 -13.13
CA GLY A 64 19.63 -13.18 -12.62
C GLY A 64 19.39 -11.74 -12.14
N LEU A 65 18.16 -11.23 -12.22
CA LEU A 65 17.86 -9.86 -11.81
C LEU A 65 17.90 -9.74 -10.28
N ASN A 66 18.92 -9.08 -9.75
CA ASN A 66 19.00 -8.77 -8.32
C ASN A 66 18.21 -7.49 -7.99
N LEU A 67 17.38 -7.53 -6.95
CA LEU A 67 16.62 -6.38 -6.46
C LEU A 67 17.16 -5.80 -5.16
N ASP A 68 18.24 -6.35 -4.58
CA ASP A 68 18.75 -5.93 -3.27
C ASP A 68 19.10 -4.44 -3.20
N GLU A 69 19.86 -3.96 -4.19
CA GLU A 69 20.25 -2.55 -4.30
C GLU A 69 19.02 -1.65 -4.51
N PHE A 70 18.10 -2.08 -5.36
CA PHE A 70 16.86 -1.33 -5.63
C PHE A 70 15.97 -1.23 -4.39
N LEU A 71 15.82 -2.34 -3.65
CA LEU A 71 14.99 -2.44 -2.46
C LEU A 71 15.72 -2.00 -1.19
N GLN A 72 17.00 -1.61 -1.27
CA GLN A 72 17.80 -1.16 -0.14
C GLN A 72 17.77 -2.15 1.03
N VAL A 73 17.78 -3.45 0.75
CA VAL A 73 17.59 -4.49 1.78
C VAL A 73 18.76 -4.56 2.78
N GLU A 74 19.91 -4.03 2.39
CA GLU A 74 21.12 -3.96 3.22
C GLU A 74 21.19 -2.66 4.05
N ASP A 75 20.39 -1.65 3.70
CA ASP A 75 20.39 -0.38 4.42
C ASP A 75 19.77 -0.54 5.80
N GLN A 76 20.53 -0.13 6.82
CA GLN A 76 20.07 -0.13 8.19
C GLN A 76 19.70 1.27 8.66
N PRO A 77 18.60 1.43 9.41
CA PRO A 77 17.64 0.39 9.81
C PRO A 77 16.56 0.13 8.74
N GLU A 78 16.16 -1.13 8.64
CA GLU A 78 15.24 -1.60 7.60
C GLU A 78 13.80 -1.06 7.73
N ALA A 79 13.12 -0.97 6.59
CA ALA A 79 11.73 -0.52 6.52
C ALA A 79 10.76 -1.50 7.21
N ASP A 80 9.73 -0.97 7.86
CA ASP A 80 8.66 -1.75 8.48
C ASP A 80 7.65 -2.25 7.43
N MET A 81 7.55 -1.54 6.32
CA MET A 81 6.66 -1.82 5.20
C MET A 81 7.32 -1.44 3.87
N TYR A 82 7.25 -2.33 2.88
CA TYR A 82 7.62 -2.09 1.49
C TYR A 82 6.36 -2.00 0.64
N VAL A 83 6.21 -0.91 -0.10
CA VAL A 83 5.13 -0.67 -1.05
C VAL A 83 5.73 -0.51 -2.44
N LEU A 84 5.50 -1.50 -3.30
CA LEU A 84 6.17 -1.61 -4.59
C LEU A 84 5.16 -1.55 -5.73
N GLY A 85 5.39 -0.64 -6.67
CA GLY A 85 4.59 -0.47 -7.87
C GLY A 85 5.41 -0.71 -9.12
N PHE A 86 4.83 -1.45 -10.06
CA PHE A 86 5.43 -1.66 -11.36
C PHE A 86 4.44 -1.27 -12.46
N GLN A 87 4.97 -0.74 -13.56
CA GLN A 87 4.19 -0.39 -14.75
C GLN A 87 4.77 -1.12 -15.95
N GLU A 88 3.90 -1.42 -16.92
CA GLU A 88 4.24 -2.23 -18.10
C GLU A 88 4.87 -3.57 -17.74
N ILE A 89 4.34 -4.32 -16.77
CA ILE A 89 4.88 -5.67 -16.46
C ILE A 89 4.57 -6.72 -17.54
N VAL A 90 3.70 -6.40 -18.48
CA VAL A 90 3.33 -7.21 -19.65
C VAL A 90 3.47 -6.37 -20.92
N PRO A 91 3.85 -6.95 -22.07
CA PRO A 91 3.81 -6.26 -23.35
C PRO A 91 2.38 -5.76 -23.65
N LEU A 92 2.23 -4.49 -24.03
CA LEU A 92 0.93 -3.89 -24.35
C LEU A 92 0.45 -4.27 -25.76
N ASN A 93 0.20 -5.56 -25.99
CA ASN A 93 -0.44 -6.08 -27.20
C ASN A 93 -1.95 -6.30 -26.99
N ALA A 94 -2.70 -6.46 -28.08
CA ALA A 94 -4.16 -6.62 -28.02
C ALA A 94 -4.61 -7.79 -27.13
N GLY A 95 -3.84 -8.88 -27.06
CA GLY A 95 -4.14 -10.03 -26.21
C GLY A 95 -4.10 -9.68 -24.73
N ASN A 96 -3.05 -9.00 -24.28
CA ASN A 96 -2.88 -8.62 -22.88
C ASN A 96 -3.84 -7.51 -22.42
N VAL A 97 -4.34 -6.69 -23.36
CA VAL A 97 -5.27 -5.60 -23.06
C VAL A 97 -6.74 -6.01 -23.13
N LEU A 98 -7.11 -6.95 -24.01
CA LEU A 98 -8.52 -7.24 -24.35
C LEU A 98 -8.98 -8.67 -24.06
N VAL A 99 -8.08 -9.64 -23.87
CA VAL A 99 -8.45 -11.07 -23.83
C VAL A 99 -8.43 -11.60 -22.40
N VAL A 100 -7.23 -11.88 -21.86
CA VAL A 100 -7.06 -12.43 -20.52
C VAL A 100 -5.77 -11.85 -19.92
N GLU A 101 -5.82 -11.44 -18.67
CA GLU A 101 -4.68 -10.91 -17.94
C GLU A 101 -3.61 -12.00 -17.74
N ASP A 102 -2.40 -11.77 -18.23
CA ASP A 102 -1.26 -12.66 -18.01
C ASP A 102 -0.61 -12.40 -16.64
N HIS A 103 -0.66 -13.39 -15.77
CA HIS A 103 -0.15 -13.32 -14.40
C HIS A 103 1.27 -13.86 -14.24
N GLU A 104 1.84 -14.48 -15.27
CA GLU A 104 3.18 -15.08 -15.18
C GLU A 104 4.25 -14.03 -14.83
N PRO A 105 4.29 -12.84 -15.46
CA PRO A 105 5.29 -11.83 -15.08
C PRO A 105 5.13 -11.34 -13.64
N ALA A 106 3.88 -11.15 -13.18
CA ALA A 106 3.60 -10.76 -11.80
C ALA A 106 4.07 -11.82 -10.79
N ALA A 107 3.90 -13.11 -11.10
CA ALA A 107 4.41 -14.20 -10.28
C ALA A 107 5.94 -14.17 -10.17
N LYS A 108 6.66 -13.98 -11.28
CA LYS A 108 8.13 -13.87 -11.26
C LYS A 108 8.62 -12.67 -10.46
N TRP A 109 7.94 -11.53 -10.56
CA TRP A 109 8.25 -10.36 -9.73
C TRP A 109 8.06 -10.66 -8.23
N LEU A 110 6.99 -11.36 -7.85
CA LEU A 110 6.78 -11.76 -6.45
C LEU A 110 7.92 -12.62 -5.92
N ASP A 111 8.43 -13.55 -6.72
CA ASP A 111 9.54 -14.40 -6.32
C ASP A 111 10.80 -13.62 -6.04
N LEU A 112 11.19 -12.74 -6.97
CA LEU A 112 12.41 -11.94 -6.83
C LEU A 112 12.33 -10.98 -5.63
N ILE A 113 11.16 -10.39 -5.40
CA ILE A 113 10.94 -9.54 -4.23
C ILE A 113 11.04 -10.37 -2.95
N ASN A 114 10.38 -11.54 -2.89
CA ASN A 114 10.44 -12.41 -1.73
C ASN A 114 11.88 -12.87 -1.45
N GLN A 115 12.62 -13.27 -2.49
CA GLN A 115 14.02 -13.65 -2.36
C GLN A 115 14.84 -12.51 -1.78
N SER A 116 14.64 -11.27 -2.23
CA SER A 116 15.39 -10.11 -1.75
C SER A 116 15.03 -9.73 -0.30
N LEU A 117 13.74 -9.68 0.03
CA LEU A 117 13.27 -9.26 1.36
C LEU A 117 13.45 -10.32 2.46
N ASN A 118 13.44 -11.60 2.09
CA ASN A 118 13.49 -12.73 3.03
C ASN A 118 14.76 -13.59 2.89
N LYS A 119 15.85 -13.01 2.35
CA LYS A 119 17.17 -13.63 2.34
C LYS A 119 17.60 -14.01 3.77
N SER A 120 17.93 -15.27 3.98
CA SER A 120 18.57 -15.73 5.21
C SER A 120 19.98 -15.15 5.29
N SER A 121 20.34 -14.46 6.36
CA SER A 121 21.68 -13.88 6.56
C SER A 121 22.82 -14.92 6.72
N ASN A 122 22.58 -16.20 6.40
CA ASN A 122 23.54 -17.30 6.53
C ASN A 122 24.06 -17.73 5.15
N THR A 123 24.80 -16.85 4.49
CA THR A 123 25.62 -17.23 3.32
C THR A 123 27.08 -16.81 3.47
N ASP A 124 27.54 -16.61 4.70
CA ASP A 124 28.95 -16.68 5.04
C ASP A 124 29.21 -18.04 5.71
N ILE A 125 30.23 -18.77 5.24
CA ILE A 125 30.59 -20.16 5.58
C ILE A 125 29.89 -21.20 4.68
N ILE A 126 30.42 -21.39 3.47
CA ILE A 126 31.08 -22.62 2.98
C ILE A 126 31.74 -22.25 1.63
N LEU A 127 32.93 -21.66 1.71
CA LEU A 127 33.92 -21.74 0.64
C LEU A 127 34.89 -22.86 1.01
N THR A 128 34.55 -24.09 0.63
CA THR A 128 35.53 -25.16 0.47
C THR A 128 34.95 -26.18 -0.51
N ALA A 129 35.29 -26.00 -1.78
CA ALA A 129 35.24 -27.09 -2.74
C ALA A 129 36.30 -28.15 -2.39
N PRO A 130 36.01 -29.43 -2.67
CA PRO A 130 37.01 -30.25 -3.32
C PRO A 130 36.50 -30.69 -4.70
N SER A 131 37.39 -30.52 -5.66
CA SER A 131 37.34 -31.02 -7.02
C SER A 131 37.09 -32.53 -7.11
N THR A 132 36.14 -32.94 -7.95
CA THR A 132 36.29 -34.15 -8.78
C THR A 132 35.51 -33.99 -10.09
N SER A 133 36.26 -34.04 -11.18
CA SER A 133 35.81 -34.10 -12.57
C SER A 133 35.33 -35.51 -12.93
N PHE A 134 34.16 -35.65 -13.56
CA PHE A 134 33.88 -36.77 -14.48
C PHE A 134 32.98 -36.34 -15.64
N THR A 135 33.30 -36.90 -16.78
CA THR A 135 32.99 -36.53 -18.16
C THR A 135 31.65 -37.06 -18.68
N SER A 136 31.05 -36.27 -19.59
CA SER A 136 30.22 -36.59 -20.78
C SER A 136 29.41 -37.89 -20.83
N ALA A 137 28.08 -37.75 -21.03
CA ALA A 137 27.27 -38.73 -21.75
C ALA A 137 26.09 -38.07 -22.50
N ASP A 138 25.90 -38.56 -23.73
CA ASP A 138 25.08 -38.13 -24.86
C ASP A 138 23.64 -37.64 -24.62
N THR A 139 23.28 -36.60 -25.38
CA THR A 139 21.90 -36.17 -25.63
C THR A 139 21.37 -36.87 -26.89
N LEU A 140 20.49 -37.86 -26.71
CA LEU A 140 19.68 -38.41 -27.79
C LEU A 140 18.49 -37.50 -28.07
N VAL A 141 18.62 -36.71 -29.13
CA VAL A 141 17.53 -35.98 -29.79
C VAL A 141 16.62 -37.00 -30.48
N ARG A 142 15.37 -37.15 -30.01
CA ARG A 142 14.32 -37.83 -30.76
C ARG A 142 13.28 -36.83 -31.23
N SER A 143 13.42 -36.47 -32.51
CA SER A 143 12.44 -35.75 -33.30
C SER A 143 11.11 -36.53 -33.39
N VAL A 144 10.00 -35.90 -33.00
CA VAL A 144 8.66 -36.35 -33.38
C VAL A 144 7.94 -35.17 -34.02
N THR A 145 7.67 -35.31 -35.32
CA THR A 145 6.82 -34.44 -36.14
C THR A 145 5.36 -34.46 -35.67
N PRO A 146 4.61 -33.35 -35.79
CA PRO A 146 3.25 -33.26 -35.25
C PRO A 146 2.22 -33.90 -36.20
N SER A 147 1.49 -34.89 -35.71
CA SER A 147 0.21 -35.30 -36.32
C SER A 147 -0.90 -34.38 -35.80
N ARG A 148 -1.70 -33.86 -36.74
CA ARG A 148 -2.90 -33.07 -36.48
C ARG A 148 -3.94 -33.92 -35.75
N SER A 149 -4.31 -33.51 -34.54
CA SER A 149 -5.64 -33.77 -33.99
C SER A 149 -6.15 -32.53 -33.26
N HIS A 150 -7.33 -32.08 -33.69
CA HIS A 150 -8.10 -31.04 -33.03
C HIS A 150 -8.56 -31.56 -31.66
N ALA A 151 -7.92 -31.10 -30.58
CA ALA A 151 -8.47 -31.17 -29.23
C ALA A 151 -8.12 -29.87 -28.51
N SER A 152 -9.15 -29.17 -28.06
CA SER A 152 -9.09 -27.91 -27.31
C SER A 152 -8.27 -28.06 -26.03
N LEU A 153 -7.04 -27.52 -26.03
CA LEU A 153 -6.21 -27.42 -24.84
C LEU A 153 -6.57 -26.14 -24.06
N PHE A 154 -7.64 -26.20 -23.29
CA PHE A 154 -7.83 -25.27 -22.18
C PHE A 154 -6.89 -25.72 -21.04
N PHE A 155 -5.67 -25.20 -21.02
CA PHE A 155 -4.85 -25.26 -19.81
C PHE A 155 -5.45 -24.29 -18.78
N PRO A 156 -5.81 -24.72 -17.56
CA PRO A 156 -6.24 -23.80 -16.52
C PRO A 156 -5.04 -22.98 -16.06
N LYS A 157 -4.91 -21.75 -16.55
CA LYS A 157 -3.91 -20.80 -16.08
C LYS A 157 -4.16 -20.51 -14.60
N THR A 158 -3.13 -20.68 -13.77
CA THR A 158 -3.24 -20.52 -12.32
C THR A 158 -3.46 -19.06 -11.94
N SER A 159 -4.46 -18.79 -11.10
CA SER A 159 -4.74 -17.42 -10.62
C SER A 159 -3.57 -16.87 -9.79
N LEU A 160 -3.19 -15.60 -10.00
CA LEU A 160 -2.23 -14.87 -9.15
C LEU A 160 -2.61 -14.93 -7.65
N LYS A 161 -3.91 -15.06 -7.34
CA LYS A 161 -4.40 -15.26 -5.97
C LYS A 161 -3.89 -16.56 -5.35
N ARG A 162 -3.69 -17.62 -6.13
CA ARG A 162 -3.15 -18.92 -5.68
C ARG A 162 -1.64 -18.86 -5.52
N TYR A 163 -0.94 -18.24 -6.47
CA TYR A 163 0.52 -18.04 -6.41
C TYR A 163 0.93 -17.23 -5.18
N SER A 164 0.30 -16.07 -4.99
CA SER A 164 0.54 -15.19 -3.83
C SER A 164 0.23 -15.83 -2.47
N LYS A 165 -0.38 -17.01 -2.38
CA LYS A 165 -0.59 -17.71 -1.10
C LYS A 165 0.72 -18.23 -0.51
N SER A 166 1.72 -18.60 -1.31
CA SER A 166 3.00 -19.13 -0.81
C SER A 166 3.82 -18.11 -0.04
N PHE A 167 3.74 -16.82 -0.41
CA PHE A 167 4.47 -15.73 0.25
C PHE A 167 3.72 -15.09 1.42
N ARG A 168 2.51 -15.59 1.72
CA ARG A 168 1.73 -15.12 2.85
C ARG A 168 2.17 -15.88 4.08
N THR A 169 2.45 -15.15 5.14
CA THR A 169 2.62 -15.74 6.48
C THR A 169 1.35 -16.49 6.88
N GLU A 170 1.47 -17.58 7.65
CA GLU A 170 0.31 -18.27 8.26
C GLU A 170 -0.62 -17.30 9.04
N GLU A 171 -0.06 -16.17 9.46
CA GLU A 171 -0.74 -15.04 10.08
C GLU A 171 -1.73 -14.30 9.16
N LYS A 172 -1.95 -14.73 7.92
CA LYS A 172 -3.10 -14.26 7.13
C LYS A 172 -4.43 -14.57 7.84
N ARG A 173 -4.48 -15.61 8.68
CA ARG A 173 -5.63 -15.83 9.60
C ARG A 173 -5.85 -14.65 10.57
N LYS A 174 -4.83 -13.82 10.82
CA LYS A 174 -4.88 -12.63 11.67
C LYS A 174 -5.16 -11.33 10.90
N LEU A 175 -5.00 -11.30 9.57
CA LEU A 175 -5.38 -10.14 8.74
C LEU A 175 -6.89 -9.95 8.86
N LYS A 176 -7.30 -8.83 9.46
CA LYS A 176 -8.72 -8.61 9.74
C LYS A 176 -9.38 -7.89 8.60
N THR A 177 -10.47 -8.44 8.09
CA THR A 177 -11.36 -7.71 7.17
C THR A 177 -11.86 -6.41 7.83
N CYS A 178 -12.07 -6.41 9.16
CA CYS A 178 -12.43 -5.24 10.00
C CYS A 178 -11.68 -5.30 11.33
N ASN A 179 -11.21 -4.15 11.84
CA ASN A 179 -10.67 -4.06 13.21
C ASN A 179 -11.75 -3.77 14.27
N CYS A 180 -13.01 -4.00 13.93
CA CYS A 180 -14.17 -3.55 14.69
C CYS A 180 -14.53 -4.56 15.78
N SER A 181 -14.72 -4.11 17.02
CA SER A 181 -15.12 -4.99 18.13
C SER A 181 -16.48 -5.64 17.85
N SER A 182 -16.56 -6.96 18.00
CA SER A 182 -17.75 -7.78 17.72
C SER A 182 -18.92 -7.60 18.71
N ASP A 183 -18.75 -6.79 19.76
CA ASP A 183 -19.71 -6.69 20.87
C ASP A 183 -21.03 -5.98 20.52
N ALA A 184 -21.17 -5.42 19.32
CA ALA A 184 -22.40 -4.78 18.86
C ALA A 184 -23.24 -5.60 17.87
N VAL A 185 -22.77 -6.77 17.40
CA VAL A 185 -23.45 -7.51 16.30
C VAL A 185 -24.51 -8.50 16.79
N ARG A 186 -24.66 -8.74 18.11
CA ARG A 186 -25.65 -9.71 18.64
C ARG A 186 -27.09 -9.18 18.80
N LYS A 187 -27.44 -8.00 18.28
CA LYS A 187 -28.81 -7.45 18.46
C LYS A 187 -29.50 -6.80 17.24
N SER A 188 -29.11 -7.12 16.00
CA SER A 188 -29.93 -6.72 14.84
C SER A 188 -29.88 -7.69 13.65
N SER A 189 -29.75 -8.99 13.89
CA SER A 189 -29.90 -10.02 12.86
C SER A 189 -31.32 -10.62 12.89
N ARG A 190 -32.31 -9.79 12.54
CA ARG A 190 -33.64 -10.20 12.05
C ARG A 190 -34.35 -8.92 11.60
N ASP A 191 -34.95 -8.97 10.42
CA ASP A 191 -35.60 -7.88 9.68
C ASP A 191 -34.60 -7.00 8.91
N SER A 192 -34.59 -6.90 7.59
CA SER A 192 -35.54 -7.29 6.56
C SER A 192 -34.81 -7.31 5.22
N CYS A 193 -34.53 -8.50 4.70
CA CYS A 193 -34.31 -8.71 3.27
C CYS A 193 -35.66 -9.13 2.72
N PHE A 194 -36.39 -8.23 2.06
CA PHE A 194 -37.41 -8.47 1.04
C PHE A 194 -38.04 -7.12 0.69
N ARG A 195 -37.97 -6.75 -0.60
CA ARG A 195 -38.65 -5.65 -1.30
C ARG A 195 -37.73 -4.52 -1.78
N CYS A 196 -37.16 -4.72 -2.97
CA CYS A 196 -37.42 -3.77 -4.05
C CYS A 196 -37.40 -4.53 -5.38
N GLN A 197 -38.57 -4.62 -6.01
CA GLN A 197 -38.75 -5.12 -7.36
C GLN A 197 -38.27 -4.08 -8.38
N GLN A 198 -37.94 -4.61 -9.56
CA GLN A 198 -37.36 -4.01 -10.76
C GLN A 198 -38.01 -2.71 -11.27
N ALA A 199 -37.16 -1.82 -11.80
CA ALA A 199 -37.47 -0.99 -12.96
C ALA A 199 -36.18 -0.68 -13.76
N HIS A 200 -35.87 -1.58 -14.70
CA HIS A 200 -35.39 -1.41 -16.08
C HIS A 200 -34.42 -0.27 -16.54
N PHE A 201 -33.41 -0.72 -17.31
CA PHE A 201 -32.43 -0.05 -18.23
C PHE A 201 -31.21 0.65 -17.58
N SER A 202 -29.95 0.39 -17.97
CA SER A 202 -29.32 -0.46 -19.00
C SER A 202 -27.88 -0.81 -18.60
N GLU A 203 -27.38 -1.89 -19.20
CA GLU A 203 -26.16 -2.66 -18.92
C GLU A 203 -24.83 -1.89 -19.00
N GLU A 204 -23.90 -2.19 -18.09
CA GLU A 204 -22.54 -2.64 -18.44
C GLU A 204 -21.93 -3.38 -17.23
N GLU A 205 -21.39 -4.55 -17.55
CA GLU A 205 -21.11 -5.69 -16.69
C GLU A 205 -19.64 -5.67 -16.25
N TYR A 206 -19.36 -5.65 -14.93
CA TYR A 206 -18.07 -6.11 -14.42
C TYR A 206 -18.27 -6.97 -13.17
N SER A 207 -18.11 -8.26 -13.42
CA SER A 207 -18.28 -9.39 -12.52
C SER A 207 -17.53 -9.20 -11.20
N SER A 208 -18.27 -9.30 -10.09
CA SER A 208 -17.71 -9.54 -8.77
C SER A 208 -17.55 -11.05 -8.57
N GLU A 209 -16.39 -11.57 -8.91
CA GLU A 209 -16.05 -12.98 -8.65
C GLU A 209 -15.66 -13.17 -7.18
N GLU A 210 -16.67 -13.44 -6.35
CA GLU A 210 -16.51 -14.30 -5.19
C GLU A 210 -16.98 -15.70 -5.60
N GLU A 211 -16.05 -16.55 -6.02
CA GLU A 211 -16.31 -17.98 -6.16
C GLU A 211 -15.52 -18.76 -5.10
N ASP A 212 -16.32 -19.41 -4.27
CA ASP A 212 -16.03 -20.58 -3.45
C ASP A 212 -15.75 -21.77 -4.36
N ASP A 213 -14.66 -22.52 -4.13
CA ASP A 213 -14.62 -23.94 -4.54
C ASP A 213 -13.53 -24.74 -3.82
N GLY A 214 -13.96 -25.86 -3.25
CA GLY A 214 -13.54 -27.17 -3.75
C GLY A 214 -12.12 -27.64 -3.47
N SER A 215 -12.00 -28.49 -2.47
CA SER A 215 -10.88 -29.43 -2.34
C SER A 215 -10.98 -30.50 -3.43
N SER A 216 -10.04 -30.56 -4.38
CA SER A 216 -9.50 -31.85 -4.86
C SER A 216 -8.18 -31.72 -5.65
N VAL A 217 -7.32 -32.70 -5.39
CA VAL A 217 -6.10 -33.16 -6.10
C VAL A 217 -4.88 -32.21 -6.13
N ILE A 218 -4.10 -32.23 -5.05
CA ILE A 218 -2.67 -31.90 -5.06
C ILE A 218 -1.89 -33.21 -5.07
N THR A 219 -1.31 -33.54 -6.22
CA THR A 219 -0.13 -34.38 -6.33
C THR A 219 0.69 -33.78 -7.47
N ASP A 220 1.97 -33.51 -7.21
CA ASP A 220 3.02 -33.06 -8.16
C ASP A 220 3.44 -31.59 -8.25
N VAL A 221 3.18 -30.75 -7.24
CA VAL A 221 3.97 -29.50 -7.06
C VAL A 221 4.46 -29.28 -5.62
N SER A 222 4.05 -30.13 -4.67
CA SER A 222 4.47 -30.07 -3.27
C SER A 222 5.92 -30.52 -3.01
N ASN A 223 6.57 -31.19 -3.97
CA ASN A 223 7.87 -31.83 -3.74
C ASN A 223 9.10 -30.97 -4.08
N ILE A 224 8.94 -29.70 -4.46
CA ILE A 224 10.08 -28.76 -4.65
C ILE A 224 10.24 -27.78 -3.47
N VAL A 225 9.30 -27.76 -2.51
CA VAL A 225 9.36 -26.85 -1.34
C VAL A 225 9.44 -27.59 0.00
N GLN A 226 9.36 -28.92 0.02
CA GLN A 226 9.44 -29.73 1.23
C GLN A 226 10.90 -29.98 1.70
N GLY A 227 11.72 -28.93 1.72
CA GLY A 227 13.12 -28.97 2.15
C GLY A 227 13.55 -27.85 3.10
N ALA A 228 12.65 -26.93 3.49
CA ALA A 228 12.96 -25.85 4.41
C ALA A 228 11.96 -25.81 5.57
N ALA A 229 12.17 -26.68 6.56
CA ALA A 229 11.60 -26.49 7.88
C ALA A 229 12.10 -25.15 8.46
N SER A 230 11.16 -24.24 8.76
CA SER A 230 11.35 -22.93 9.39
C SER A 230 12.43 -22.00 8.80
N SER A 231 12.29 -21.58 7.55
CA SER A 231 12.91 -20.29 7.16
C SER A 231 12.25 -19.17 7.98
N ASN A 232 13.07 -18.32 8.63
CA ASN A 232 12.57 -17.22 9.44
C ASN A 232 12.10 -16.09 8.51
N VAL A 233 10.92 -16.25 7.90
CA VAL A 233 10.32 -15.26 6.99
C VAL A 233 10.12 -13.95 7.76
N LYS A 234 10.80 -12.90 7.30
CA LYS A 234 10.88 -11.60 7.94
C LYS A 234 9.73 -10.67 7.51
N TYR A 235 9.41 -10.69 6.22
CA TYR A 235 8.32 -9.93 5.62
C TYR A 235 7.25 -10.86 5.05
N GLY A 236 5.99 -10.55 5.37
CA GLY A 236 4.82 -11.20 4.79
C GLY A 236 4.17 -10.34 3.70
N LEU A 237 3.77 -10.98 2.59
CA LEU A 237 2.97 -10.35 1.55
C LEU A 237 1.53 -10.11 2.04
N ILE A 238 1.08 -8.86 2.06
CA ILE A 238 -0.31 -8.51 2.44
C ILE A 238 -1.18 -8.14 1.23
N VAL A 239 -0.58 -7.61 0.15
CA VAL A 239 -1.29 -7.22 -1.08
C VAL A 239 -0.47 -7.64 -2.29
N SER A 240 -1.14 -8.21 -3.29
CA SER A 240 -0.62 -8.47 -4.63
C SER A 240 -1.77 -8.29 -5.62
N LYS A 241 -1.75 -7.21 -6.39
CA LYS A 241 -2.82 -6.87 -7.33
C LYS A 241 -2.24 -6.43 -8.66
N GLN A 242 -2.75 -7.00 -9.74
CA GLN A 242 -2.46 -6.64 -11.11
C GLN A 242 -3.70 -5.99 -11.76
N MET A 243 -3.45 -5.06 -12.68
CA MET A 243 -4.39 -4.50 -13.64
C MET A 243 -3.65 -4.26 -14.96
N VAL A 244 -3.80 -5.20 -15.90
CA VAL A 244 -3.09 -5.25 -17.19
C VAL A 244 -1.58 -5.14 -16.94
N GLY A 245 -0.98 -3.97 -17.22
CA GLY A 245 0.46 -3.72 -17.04
C GLY A 245 0.83 -3.08 -15.71
N ILE A 246 -0.13 -2.70 -14.86
CA ILE A 246 0.13 -2.11 -13.55
C ILE A 246 0.11 -3.22 -12.50
N PHE A 247 1.12 -3.27 -11.65
CA PHE A 247 1.23 -4.27 -10.59
C PHE A 247 1.63 -3.62 -9.27
N VAL A 248 0.96 -4.00 -8.19
CA VAL A 248 1.22 -3.48 -6.83
C VAL A 248 1.40 -4.63 -5.86
N THR A 249 2.46 -4.54 -5.07
CA THR A 249 2.69 -5.44 -3.93
C THR A 249 2.97 -4.65 -2.66
N ILE A 250 2.49 -5.16 -1.53
CA ILE A 250 2.81 -4.60 -0.21
C ILE A 250 3.29 -5.72 0.70
N TRP A 251 4.46 -5.52 1.28
CA TRP A 251 5.14 -6.44 2.18
C TRP A 251 5.35 -5.75 3.53
N VAL A 252 5.10 -6.47 4.61
CA VAL A 252 5.13 -5.91 5.97
C VAL A 252 5.89 -6.85 6.88
N LYS A 253 6.69 -6.31 7.80
CA LYS A 253 7.35 -7.12 8.84
C LYS A 253 6.32 -8.03 9.51
N LYS A 254 6.68 -9.31 9.69
CA LYS A 254 5.76 -10.35 10.12
C LYS A 254 5.00 -9.98 11.40
N GLU A 255 5.69 -9.42 12.39
CA GLU A 255 5.14 -8.99 13.67
C GLU A 255 4.12 -7.84 13.59
N LEU A 256 4.10 -7.09 12.48
CA LEU A 256 3.21 -5.95 12.27
C LEU A 256 1.91 -6.33 11.53
N VAL A 257 1.87 -7.49 10.86
CA VAL A 257 0.73 -7.94 10.04
C VAL A 257 -0.57 -7.98 10.84
N GLN A 258 -0.51 -8.37 12.12
CA GLN A 258 -1.68 -8.47 13.01
C GLN A 258 -2.37 -7.13 13.32
N TYR A 259 -1.70 -5.99 13.05
CA TYR A 259 -2.25 -4.65 13.27
C TYR A 259 -2.87 -4.04 12.00
N ILE A 260 -2.87 -4.78 10.90
CA ILE A 260 -3.46 -4.36 9.63
C ILE A 260 -4.89 -4.87 9.53
N GLY A 261 -5.81 -3.99 9.16
CA GLY A 261 -7.20 -4.34 8.89
C GLY A 261 -7.87 -3.43 7.87
N HIS A 262 -9.15 -3.66 7.57
CA HIS A 262 -9.92 -2.88 6.59
C HIS A 262 -9.29 -2.82 5.19
N MET A 263 -8.57 -3.88 4.81
CA MET A 263 -7.87 -3.99 3.54
C MET A 263 -8.85 -4.00 2.36
N ARG A 264 -8.67 -3.09 1.41
CA ARG A 264 -9.51 -2.92 0.21
C ARG A 264 -8.65 -2.47 -0.96
N THR A 265 -9.04 -2.86 -2.16
CA THR A 265 -8.38 -2.43 -3.40
C THR A 265 -9.41 -1.87 -4.39
N SER A 266 -8.99 -0.94 -5.23
CA SER A 266 -9.78 -0.35 -6.31
C SER A 266 -8.89 -0.18 -7.54
N CYS A 267 -9.42 -0.48 -8.71
CA CYS A 267 -8.74 -0.40 -10.00
C CYS A 267 -9.52 0.56 -10.89
N ILE A 268 -8.87 1.61 -11.38
CA ILE A 268 -9.48 2.58 -12.29
C ILE A 268 -8.65 2.56 -13.58
N GLY A 269 -9.24 2.06 -14.67
CA GLY A 269 -8.63 2.11 -15.99
C GLY A 269 -8.82 3.47 -16.65
N ARG A 270 -7.81 3.95 -17.36
CA ARG A 270 -7.74 5.26 -18.05
C ARG A 270 -7.13 5.18 -19.45
N GLY A 271 -6.92 3.96 -19.94
CA GLY A 271 -6.22 3.68 -21.18
C GLY A 271 -7.06 3.91 -22.41
N ILE A 272 -7.02 2.95 -23.33
CA ILE A 272 -7.77 3.04 -24.59
C ILE A 272 -9.25 3.31 -24.29
N LEU A 273 -9.84 4.25 -25.05
CA LEU A 273 -11.21 4.79 -24.86
C LEU A 273 -11.49 5.45 -23.49
N GLY A 274 -10.46 5.67 -22.68
CA GLY A 274 -10.56 6.31 -21.37
C GLY A 274 -10.95 5.37 -20.23
N TYR A 275 -11.04 4.06 -20.44
CA TYR A 275 -11.44 3.12 -19.38
C TYR A 275 -10.66 1.80 -19.36
N LEU A 276 -9.89 1.47 -20.39
CA LEU A 276 -9.10 0.23 -20.40
C LEU A 276 -7.90 0.27 -19.43
N GLY A 277 -7.54 -0.88 -18.88
CA GLY A 277 -6.59 -0.99 -17.76
C GLY A 277 -5.11 -0.79 -18.11
N ASN A 278 -4.76 -0.59 -19.39
CA ASN A 278 -3.37 -0.37 -19.81
C ASN A 278 -2.78 0.99 -19.37
N LYS A 279 -3.64 1.89 -18.89
CA LYS A 279 -3.32 3.11 -18.12
C LYS A 279 -4.33 3.22 -16.99
N GLY A 280 -4.04 4.04 -15.99
CA GLY A 280 -4.91 4.26 -14.83
C GLY A 280 -4.18 4.01 -13.52
N CYS A 281 -4.84 3.41 -12.54
CA CYS A 281 -4.22 3.11 -11.25
C CYS A 281 -4.78 1.87 -10.55
N ILE A 282 -3.95 1.34 -9.64
CA ILE A 282 -4.39 0.48 -8.55
C ILE A 282 -4.26 1.28 -7.25
N SER A 283 -5.37 1.42 -6.53
CA SER A 283 -5.43 2.03 -5.20
C SER A 283 -5.63 0.96 -4.13
N VAL A 284 -4.84 1.03 -3.07
CA VAL A 284 -4.88 0.11 -1.92
C VAL A 284 -5.20 0.91 -0.66
N SER A 285 -6.26 0.53 0.05
CA SER A 285 -6.70 1.16 1.31
C SER A 285 -6.64 0.15 2.45
N PHE A 286 -6.09 0.56 3.59
CA PHE A 286 -6.16 -0.22 4.82
C PHE A 286 -5.98 0.66 6.06
N SER A 287 -6.30 0.12 7.23
CA SER A 287 -5.91 0.68 8.53
C SER A 287 -4.70 -0.06 9.07
N PHE A 288 -3.70 0.66 9.55
CA PHE A 288 -2.58 0.14 10.34
C PHE A 288 -2.63 0.78 11.73
N HIS A 289 -2.87 -0.05 12.75
CA HIS A 289 -3.35 0.41 14.04
C HIS A 289 -4.58 1.33 13.89
N GLN A 290 -4.52 2.56 14.41
CA GLN A 290 -5.61 3.54 14.33
C GLN A 290 -5.47 4.53 13.17
N THR A 291 -4.47 4.35 12.31
CA THR A 291 -4.19 5.26 11.19
C THR A 291 -4.61 4.62 9.87
N SER A 292 -5.33 5.37 9.05
CA SER A 292 -5.76 4.92 7.72
C SER A 292 -4.75 5.32 6.63
N PHE A 293 -4.46 4.38 5.74
CA PHE A 293 -3.51 4.52 4.64
C PHE A 293 -4.21 4.32 3.30
N CYS A 294 -3.79 5.11 2.30
CA CYS A 294 -4.08 4.86 0.90
C CYS A 294 -2.81 4.96 0.04
N PHE A 295 -2.52 3.91 -0.70
CA PHE A 295 -1.41 3.83 -1.65
C PHE A 295 -1.96 3.76 -3.07
N ILE A 296 -1.52 4.64 -3.95
CA ILE A 296 -1.98 4.72 -5.34
C ILE A 296 -0.79 4.52 -6.26
N CYS A 297 -0.77 3.41 -7.01
CA CYS A 297 0.20 3.17 -8.06
C CYS A 297 -0.46 3.45 -9.41
N SER A 298 0.04 4.43 -10.16
CA SER A 298 -0.55 4.82 -11.45
C SER A 298 0.38 4.68 -12.63
N HIS A 299 -0.22 4.54 -13.81
CA HIS A 299 0.42 4.72 -15.09
C HIS A 299 -0.46 5.67 -15.91
N LEU A 300 -0.09 6.96 -15.95
CA LEU A 300 -0.92 8.00 -16.58
C LEU A 300 -0.70 8.09 -18.09
N ALA A 301 -1.57 8.81 -18.79
CA ALA A 301 -1.45 9.05 -20.22
C ALA A 301 -0.03 9.48 -20.65
N SER A 302 0.55 8.73 -21.59
CA SER A 302 1.84 9.06 -22.20
C SER A 302 1.67 10.09 -23.32
N GLY A 303 2.78 10.66 -23.79
CA GLY A 303 2.79 11.65 -24.85
C GLY A 303 3.71 12.83 -24.54
N GLU A 304 4.17 13.49 -25.60
CA GLU A 304 5.16 14.58 -25.58
C GLU A 304 4.66 15.78 -26.42
N LYS A 305 3.45 15.70 -26.98
CA LYS A 305 2.85 16.83 -27.69
C LYS A 305 2.36 17.85 -26.67
N GLU A 306 2.36 19.11 -27.08
CA GLU A 306 1.71 20.18 -26.33
C GLU A 306 0.24 19.82 -26.04
N GLY A 307 -0.20 20.00 -24.79
CA GLY A 307 -1.53 19.62 -24.33
C GLY A 307 -1.63 18.19 -23.80
N ASP A 308 -0.62 17.33 -23.96
CA ASP A 308 -0.65 15.97 -23.41
C ASP A 308 -0.66 16.00 -21.86
N GLU A 309 -0.11 17.04 -21.23
CA GLU A 309 -0.18 17.28 -19.79
C GLU A 309 -1.61 17.45 -19.28
N LEU A 310 -2.51 18.02 -20.09
CA LEU A 310 -3.92 18.17 -19.74
C LEU A 310 -4.62 16.81 -19.65
N ARG A 311 -4.21 15.83 -20.47
CA ARG A 311 -4.73 14.46 -20.37
C ARG A 311 -4.29 13.81 -19.07
N ARG A 312 -3.02 13.99 -18.66
CA ARG A 312 -2.52 13.49 -17.37
C ARG A 312 -3.21 14.14 -16.18
N ASN A 313 -3.46 15.45 -16.23
CA ASN A 313 -4.24 16.15 -15.21
C ASN A 313 -5.66 15.56 -15.11
N SER A 314 -6.31 15.35 -16.26
CA SER A 314 -7.65 14.75 -16.34
C SER A 314 -7.67 13.35 -15.73
N ASP A 315 -6.67 12.51 -16.03
CA ASP A 315 -6.54 11.18 -15.42
C ASP A 315 -6.42 11.27 -13.89
N VAL A 316 -5.61 12.19 -13.35
CA VAL A 316 -5.48 12.38 -11.90
C VAL A 316 -6.80 12.79 -11.26
N ILE A 317 -7.51 13.76 -11.85
CA ILE A 317 -8.81 14.24 -11.37
C ILE A 317 -9.83 13.09 -11.39
N GLU A 318 -9.86 12.33 -12.47
CA GLU A 318 -10.78 11.21 -12.63
C GLU A 318 -10.49 10.08 -11.66
N ILE A 319 -9.23 9.73 -11.43
CA ILE A 319 -8.82 8.73 -10.43
C ILE A 319 -9.27 9.16 -9.02
N LEU A 320 -9.07 10.43 -8.65
CA LEU A 320 -9.51 10.97 -7.36
C LEU A 320 -11.04 10.96 -7.21
N ARG A 321 -11.76 11.25 -8.30
CA ARG A 321 -13.22 11.30 -8.35
C ARG A 321 -13.87 9.92 -8.28
N SER A 322 -13.33 8.97 -9.04
CA SER A 322 -13.97 7.68 -9.33
C SER A 322 -13.50 6.56 -8.40
N THR A 323 -12.37 6.74 -7.70
CA THR A 323 -11.94 5.74 -6.71
C THR A 323 -12.86 5.77 -5.48
N GLN A 324 -13.65 4.70 -5.33
CA GLN A 324 -14.51 4.46 -4.17
C GLN A 324 -14.20 3.10 -3.57
N PHE A 325 -13.88 3.08 -2.28
CA PHE A 325 -13.64 1.84 -1.54
C PHE A 325 -14.97 1.31 -0.97
N ARG A 326 -15.25 0.03 -1.19
CA ARG A 326 -16.44 -0.62 -0.63
C ARG A 326 -16.47 -0.49 0.89
N ARG A 327 -17.66 -0.29 1.46
CA ARG A 327 -17.86 -0.32 2.91
C ARG A 327 -17.78 -1.77 3.39
N VAL A 328 -16.86 -2.01 4.33
CA VAL A 328 -16.64 -3.35 4.90
C VAL A 328 -17.35 -3.53 6.25
N CYS A 329 -17.75 -2.43 6.89
CA CYS A 329 -18.53 -2.46 8.11
C CYS A 329 -19.46 -1.25 8.24
N ARG A 330 -20.55 -1.43 9.00
CA ARG A 330 -21.49 -0.37 9.39
C ARG A 330 -21.17 0.05 10.82
N THR A 331 -20.05 0.73 11.04
CA THR A 331 -19.73 1.30 12.36
C THR A 331 -20.36 2.68 12.51
N THR A 332 -21.21 2.84 13.52
CA THR A 332 -21.84 4.11 13.92
C THR A 332 -21.08 4.82 15.05
N HIS A 333 -20.14 4.12 15.72
CA HIS A 333 -19.52 4.57 16.98
C HIS A 333 -18.00 4.78 16.94
N HIS A 334 -17.33 4.56 15.80
CA HIS A 334 -15.90 4.82 15.64
C HIS A 334 -15.62 5.68 14.40
N LYS A 335 -14.44 6.31 14.35
CA LYS A 335 -13.94 7.14 13.22
C LYS A 335 -14.29 6.46 11.89
N LYS A 336 -15.08 7.14 11.05
CA LYS A 336 -15.63 6.59 9.82
C LYS A 336 -14.49 6.02 8.95
N VAL A 337 -14.62 4.75 8.57
CA VAL A 337 -13.65 4.11 7.66
C VAL A 337 -13.63 4.90 6.34
N PRO A 338 -12.46 5.36 5.86
CA PRO A 338 -12.36 6.15 4.63
C PRO A 338 -13.00 5.47 3.42
N GLU A 339 -13.72 6.23 2.59
CA GLU A 339 -14.39 5.70 1.38
C GLU A 339 -13.75 6.23 0.10
N ARG A 340 -13.07 7.38 0.15
CA ARG A 340 -12.33 7.98 -0.97
C ARG A 340 -10.86 8.10 -0.65
N ILE A 341 -10.02 8.32 -1.67
CA ILE A 341 -8.56 8.48 -1.51
C ILE A 341 -8.22 9.54 -0.44
N LEU A 342 -8.77 10.75 -0.58
CA LEU A 342 -8.43 11.89 0.28
C LEU A 342 -9.09 11.84 1.68
N ASP A 343 -9.93 10.86 1.96
CA ASP A 343 -10.50 10.64 3.29
C ASP A 343 -9.50 9.97 4.26
N HIS A 344 -8.38 9.45 3.75
CA HIS A 344 -7.39 8.73 4.55
C HIS A 344 -6.42 9.68 5.27
N ASP A 345 -5.90 9.24 6.41
CA ASP A 345 -4.94 10.00 7.21
C ASP A 345 -3.58 10.16 6.52
N ARG A 346 -3.17 9.13 5.78
CA ARG A 346 -1.88 9.03 5.10
C ARG A 346 -2.11 8.56 3.66
N VAL A 347 -1.72 9.38 2.69
CA VAL A 347 -1.88 9.04 1.27
C VAL A 347 -0.55 9.17 0.56
N ILE A 348 -0.14 8.13 -0.17
CA ILE A 348 1.05 8.16 -1.02
C ILE A 348 0.68 7.73 -2.43
N TRP A 349 0.97 8.59 -3.41
CA TRP A 349 0.72 8.36 -4.83
C TRP A 349 2.07 8.25 -5.54
N PHE A 350 2.27 7.14 -6.23
CA PHE A 350 3.50 6.83 -6.95
C PHE A 350 3.20 6.19 -8.29
N GLY A 351 4.18 6.13 -9.18
CA GLY A 351 3.99 5.53 -10.50
C GLY A 351 4.77 6.20 -11.60
N ASP A 352 4.56 5.69 -12.82
CA ASP A 352 4.88 6.42 -14.05
C ASP A 352 3.77 7.44 -14.33
N LEU A 353 4.00 8.67 -13.88
CA LEU A 353 3.09 9.79 -14.09
C LEU A 353 3.21 10.41 -15.48
N ASN A 354 4.24 10.03 -16.25
CA ASN A 354 4.44 10.39 -17.65
C ASN A 354 4.52 11.90 -17.97
N TYR A 355 4.60 12.80 -16.99
CA TYR A 355 4.87 14.22 -17.22
C TYR A 355 6.26 14.40 -17.84
N ARG A 356 6.37 15.36 -18.76
CA ARG A 356 7.58 15.59 -19.58
C ARG A 356 8.22 16.93 -19.23
N ILE A 357 9.36 17.20 -19.86
CA ILE A 357 10.00 18.52 -19.80
C ILE A 357 9.41 19.40 -20.90
N ALA A 358 8.95 20.59 -20.55
CA ALA A 358 8.46 21.62 -21.45
C ALA A 358 9.63 22.39 -22.10
N LEU A 359 10.54 21.67 -22.75
CA LEU A 359 11.67 22.20 -23.50
C LEU A 359 11.86 21.42 -24.80
N SER A 360 12.57 22.02 -25.75
CA SER A 360 13.08 21.27 -26.88
C SER A 360 14.12 20.23 -26.43
N TYR A 361 14.32 19.19 -27.25
CA TYR A 361 15.39 18.22 -27.00
C TYR A 361 16.77 18.88 -26.89
N ALA A 362 17.05 19.88 -27.75
CA ALA A 362 18.35 20.55 -27.79
C ALA A 362 18.62 21.33 -26.49
N ASP A 363 17.63 22.08 -26.00
CA ASP A 363 17.75 22.84 -24.75
C ASP A 363 17.83 21.92 -23.54
N THR A 364 17.04 20.83 -23.55
CA THR A 364 17.08 19.80 -22.51
C THR A 364 18.47 19.16 -22.43
N LYS A 365 19.04 18.80 -23.58
CA LYS A 365 20.38 18.21 -23.67
C LYS A 365 21.45 19.13 -23.09
N LYS A 366 21.40 20.43 -23.41
CA LYS A 366 22.33 21.41 -22.84
C LYS A 366 22.30 21.42 -21.31
N LEU A 367 21.09 21.48 -20.72
CA LEU A 367 20.95 21.48 -19.26
C LEU A 367 21.37 20.14 -18.62
N LEU A 368 21.17 19.02 -19.32
CA LEU A 368 21.64 17.70 -18.89
C LEU A 368 23.18 17.63 -18.84
N GLU A 369 23.86 18.11 -19.88
CA GLU A 369 25.33 18.13 -19.96
C GLU A 369 25.95 19.03 -18.87
N GLU A 370 25.26 20.09 -18.49
CA GLU A 370 25.65 21.00 -17.40
C GLU A 370 25.25 20.48 -16.00
N ASN A 371 24.56 19.33 -15.90
CA ASN A 371 23.94 18.82 -14.67
C ASN A 371 23.06 19.87 -13.95
N ALA A 372 22.42 20.76 -14.71
CA ALA A 372 21.64 21.89 -14.22
C ALA A 372 20.22 21.46 -13.79
N TRP A 373 20.12 20.56 -12.80
CA TRP A 373 18.87 19.91 -12.40
C TRP A 373 17.78 20.89 -11.98
N ASP A 374 18.11 21.92 -11.21
CA ASP A 374 17.12 22.90 -10.75
C ASP A 374 16.52 23.69 -11.94
N ALA A 375 17.34 24.04 -12.94
CA ALA A 375 16.88 24.73 -14.14
C ALA A 375 15.99 23.83 -15.01
N LEU A 376 16.38 22.57 -15.17
CA LEU A 376 15.62 21.58 -15.92
C LEU A 376 14.28 21.25 -15.22
N LEU A 377 14.29 21.10 -13.89
CA LEU A 377 13.08 20.92 -13.08
C LEU A 377 12.15 22.14 -13.14
N GLY A 378 12.69 23.35 -13.32
CA GLY A 378 11.87 24.54 -13.60
C GLY A 378 11.02 24.43 -14.87
N LYS A 379 11.28 23.43 -15.71
CA LYS A 379 10.54 23.11 -16.94
C LYS A 379 9.81 21.77 -16.87
N ASP A 380 9.81 21.10 -15.71
CA ASP A 380 9.05 19.86 -15.49
C ASP A 380 7.55 20.16 -15.48
N GLN A 381 6.79 19.49 -16.36
CA GLN A 381 5.35 19.71 -16.47
C GLN A 381 4.63 19.40 -15.15
N LEU A 382 4.99 18.34 -14.41
CA LEU A 382 4.32 18.03 -13.15
C LEU A 382 4.50 19.17 -12.14
N LYS A 383 5.72 19.70 -12.01
CA LYS A 383 6.00 20.86 -11.16
C LYS A 383 5.17 22.08 -11.58
N ILE A 384 5.18 22.42 -12.87
CA ILE A 384 4.43 23.57 -13.42
C ILE A 384 2.92 23.42 -13.15
N GLU A 385 2.34 22.25 -13.42
CA GLU A 385 0.92 21.99 -13.24
C GLU A 385 0.51 22.02 -11.75
N ARG A 386 1.40 21.59 -10.85
CA ARG A 386 1.22 21.64 -9.39
C ARG A 386 1.29 23.06 -8.84
N GLU A 387 2.30 23.82 -9.22
CA GLU A 387 2.49 25.20 -8.79
C GLU A 387 1.34 26.10 -9.27
N ALA A 388 0.81 25.82 -10.46
CA ALA A 388 -0.39 26.47 -10.96
C ALA A 388 -1.71 25.98 -10.32
N GLY A 389 -1.65 24.98 -9.43
CA GLY A 389 -2.81 24.44 -8.72
C GLY A 389 -3.80 23.64 -9.60
N ARG A 390 -3.40 23.24 -10.81
CA ARG A 390 -4.25 22.49 -11.76
C ARG A 390 -4.33 20.99 -11.44
N VAL A 391 -3.30 20.46 -10.78
CA VAL A 391 -3.23 19.04 -10.38
C VAL A 391 -2.54 18.90 -9.02
N PHE A 392 -2.82 17.83 -8.28
CA PHE A 392 -2.15 17.50 -7.01
C PHE A 392 -2.10 18.67 -6.01
N LYS A 393 -3.16 19.50 -5.95
CA LYS A 393 -3.26 20.60 -4.99
C LYS A 393 -3.17 20.07 -3.54
N GLY A 394 -2.25 20.62 -2.76
CA GLY A 394 -2.00 20.21 -1.36
C GLY A 394 -1.10 18.98 -1.19
N TRP A 395 -0.65 18.36 -2.29
CA TRP A 395 0.30 17.24 -2.24
C TRP A 395 1.74 17.73 -2.21
N LYS A 396 2.58 16.97 -1.51
CA LYS A 396 4.01 17.20 -1.37
C LYS A 396 4.79 16.20 -2.22
N GLU A 397 5.99 16.61 -2.62
CA GLU A 397 6.98 15.78 -3.34
C GLU A 397 8.36 16.18 -2.83
N GLY A 398 9.26 15.21 -2.71
CA GLY A 398 10.64 15.45 -2.31
C GLY A 398 11.39 16.29 -3.33
N LYS A 399 12.50 16.91 -2.90
CA LYS A 399 13.36 17.60 -3.84
C LYS A 399 14.12 16.56 -4.67
N ILE A 400 14.04 16.70 -5.99
CA ILE A 400 14.72 15.81 -6.94
C ILE A 400 16.16 16.30 -7.13
N TYR A 401 17.11 15.42 -6.82
CA TYR A 401 18.55 15.65 -6.99
C TYR A 401 19.20 14.66 -7.97
N PHE A 402 18.38 13.89 -8.69
CA PHE A 402 18.82 12.84 -9.60
C PHE A 402 18.42 13.18 -11.04
N ALA A 403 19.17 12.62 -12.00
CA ALA A 403 18.92 12.79 -13.43
C ALA A 403 17.54 12.23 -13.86
N PRO A 404 16.97 12.71 -14.98
CA PRO A 404 15.74 12.16 -15.56
C PRO A 404 15.74 10.63 -15.65
N THR A 405 14.57 10.02 -15.39
CA THR A 405 14.43 8.56 -15.29
C THR A 405 14.08 7.90 -16.61
N TYR A 406 13.72 8.68 -17.62
CA TYR A 406 13.28 8.25 -18.94
C TYR A 406 13.86 9.20 -20.01
N LYS A 407 14.12 8.81 -21.27
CA LYS A 407 14.11 7.45 -21.84
C LYS A 407 15.54 7.02 -22.11
N TYR A 408 15.96 5.89 -21.55
CA TYR A 408 17.28 5.34 -21.79
C TYR A 408 17.30 4.39 -23.00
N SER A 409 18.46 4.28 -23.63
CA SER A 409 18.73 3.19 -24.57
C SER A 409 18.84 1.87 -23.81
N TYR A 410 18.51 0.75 -24.47
CA TYR A 410 18.55 -0.57 -23.85
C TYR A 410 19.94 -0.87 -23.24
N ASN A 411 19.94 -1.32 -21.98
CA ASN A 411 21.14 -1.68 -21.23
C ASN A 411 22.26 -0.62 -21.27
N SER A 412 21.90 0.66 -21.17
CA SER A 412 22.85 1.78 -21.31
C SER A 412 22.46 2.95 -20.40
N ASP A 413 23.44 3.78 -20.04
CA ASP A 413 23.25 5.07 -19.36
C ASP A 413 23.06 6.25 -20.33
N ILE A 414 22.98 5.96 -21.63
CA ILE A 414 22.79 6.94 -22.69
C ILE A 414 21.28 7.12 -22.96
N TYR A 415 20.80 8.36 -23.02
CA TYR A 415 19.42 8.63 -23.39
C TYR A 415 19.13 8.24 -24.85
N ALA A 416 17.94 7.70 -25.09
CA ALA A 416 17.52 7.21 -26.39
C ALA A 416 17.46 8.34 -27.43
N GLY A 417 18.18 8.14 -28.54
CA GLY A 417 18.27 9.11 -29.64
C GLY A 417 19.47 10.06 -29.59
N GLU A 418 20.40 9.87 -28.65
CA GLU A 418 21.70 10.57 -28.66
C GLU A 418 22.64 10.09 -29.77
N THR A 419 22.51 8.84 -30.23
CA THR A 419 23.34 8.27 -31.29
C THR A 419 22.66 8.36 -32.67
N ILE A 420 23.40 8.87 -33.66
CA ILE A 420 22.95 9.08 -35.06
C ILE A 420 22.52 7.75 -35.73
N SER A 421 22.99 6.61 -35.21
CA SER A 421 22.71 5.27 -35.75
C SER A 421 21.42 4.62 -35.23
N SER A 422 20.71 5.22 -34.26
CA SER A 422 19.54 4.56 -33.67
C SER A 422 18.30 4.73 -34.55
N LYS A 423 17.69 3.62 -34.99
CA LYS A 423 16.37 3.60 -35.65
C LYS A 423 15.22 4.00 -34.69
N GLN A 424 15.52 4.35 -33.44
CA GLN A 424 14.53 4.67 -32.43
C GLN A 424 14.11 6.14 -32.48
N LYS A 425 12.82 6.39 -32.30
CA LYS A 425 12.27 7.73 -32.22
C LYS A 425 12.88 8.47 -31.02
N ARG A 426 13.59 9.58 -31.28
CA ARG A 426 14.17 10.48 -30.28
C ARG A 426 13.09 10.96 -29.31
N ARG A 427 13.36 10.87 -28.00
CA ARG A 427 12.50 11.36 -26.91
C ARG A 427 13.30 12.29 -26.01
N THR A 428 12.66 13.37 -25.56
CA THR A 428 13.25 14.27 -24.58
C THR A 428 13.32 13.56 -23.23
N PRO A 429 14.48 13.56 -22.56
CA PRO A 429 14.59 13.01 -21.22
C PRO A 429 13.62 13.68 -20.24
N ALA A 430 13.02 12.92 -19.34
CA ALA A 430 12.01 13.39 -18.39
C ALA A 430 11.99 12.58 -17.07
N TRP A 431 11.52 13.23 -16.00
CA TRP A 431 11.17 12.58 -14.74
C TRP A 431 9.73 12.07 -14.80
N CYS A 432 9.54 10.92 -15.45
CA CYS A 432 8.25 10.25 -15.57
C CYS A 432 7.82 9.57 -14.26
N ASP A 433 8.80 9.01 -13.53
CA ASP A 433 8.58 8.15 -12.38
C ASP A 433 8.64 8.96 -11.07
N ARG A 434 7.50 9.10 -10.37
CA ARG A 434 7.33 10.09 -9.29
C ARG A 434 6.68 9.51 -8.05
N ILE A 435 6.97 10.11 -6.89
CA ILE A 435 6.37 9.74 -5.59
C ILE A 435 5.93 11.01 -4.87
N LEU A 436 4.63 11.13 -4.60
CA LEU A 436 4.00 12.25 -3.92
C LEU A 436 3.22 11.76 -2.71
N TRP A 437 2.99 12.64 -1.73
CA TRP A 437 2.18 12.33 -0.57
C TRP A 437 1.24 13.44 -0.14
N HIS A 438 0.18 13.07 0.56
CA HIS A 438 -0.82 13.95 1.13
C HIS A 438 -1.21 13.48 2.54
N GLY A 439 -1.52 14.43 3.41
CA GLY A 439 -1.82 14.18 4.82
C GLY A 439 -0.72 14.66 5.77
N SER A 440 -1.00 14.58 7.07
CA SER A 440 -0.06 14.94 8.13
C SER A 440 0.82 13.75 8.54
N GLY A 441 1.84 13.98 9.35
CA GLY A 441 2.64 12.89 9.94
C GLY A 441 3.39 12.01 8.94
N ILE A 442 3.70 12.53 7.74
CA ILE A 442 4.56 11.87 6.73
C ILE A 442 5.79 12.75 6.54
N ARG A 443 6.97 12.19 6.81
CA ARG A 443 8.26 12.84 6.61
C ARG A 443 9.11 11.96 5.70
N GLU A 444 9.39 12.44 4.50
CA GLU A 444 10.36 11.83 3.61
C GLU A 444 11.77 11.93 4.21
N SER A 445 12.52 10.83 4.20
CA SER A 445 13.93 10.79 4.60
C SER A 445 14.89 10.68 3.42
N SER A 446 14.48 10.03 2.34
CA SER A 446 15.24 9.99 1.09
C SER A 446 14.31 9.85 -0.11
N TYR A 447 14.75 10.37 -1.25
CA TYR A 447 14.08 10.25 -2.53
C TYR A 447 15.13 10.10 -3.64
N ILE A 448 15.27 8.90 -4.18
CA ILE A 448 16.39 8.55 -5.05
C ILE A 448 15.95 7.78 -6.30
N ARG A 449 16.80 7.82 -7.31
CA ARG A 449 16.75 6.97 -8.50
C ARG A 449 17.73 5.81 -8.33
N GLY A 450 17.32 4.60 -8.67
CA GLY A 450 18.20 3.46 -8.79
C GLY A 450 18.82 3.35 -10.19
N GLU A 451 19.94 2.65 -10.31
CA GLU A 451 20.76 2.63 -11.53
C GLU A 451 20.56 1.39 -12.41
N SER A 452 19.54 0.57 -12.12
CA SER A 452 19.26 -0.62 -12.93
C SER A 452 18.98 -0.28 -14.39
N ARG A 453 19.72 -0.93 -15.30
CA ARG A 453 19.61 -0.76 -16.76
C ARG A 453 18.63 -1.74 -17.42
N PHE A 454 17.85 -2.46 -16.62
CA PHE A 454 16.92 -3.50 -17.09
C PHE A 454 15.80 -2.93 -17.99
N SER A 455 15.40 -1.68 -17.77
CA SER A 455 14.35 -1.00 -18.52
C SER A 455 14.89 0.30 -19.15
N ASP A 456 14.14 0.87 -20.09
CA ASP A 456 14.35 2.24 -20.58
C ASP A 456 13.94 3.31 -19.54
N HIS A 457 13.34 2.87 -18.44
CA HIS A 457 13.17 3.64 -17.21
C HIS A 457 14.13 3.19 -16.11
N ARG A 458 14.54 4.15 -15.28
CA ARG A 458 15.27 3.93 -14.05
C ARG A 458 14.30 3.84 -12.86
N PRO A 459 14.44 2.84 -11.97
CA PRO A 459 13.57 2.72 -10.81
C PRO A 459 13.70 3.94 -9.90
N VAL A 460 12.62 4.29 -9.18
CA VAL A 460 12.60 5.41 -8.22
C VAL A 460 12.05 4.92 -6.89
N CYS A 461 12.69 5.29 -5.79
CA CYS A 461 12.23 4.96 -4.45
C CYS A 461 12.33 6.14 -3.48
N ALA A 462 11.48 6.10 -2.45
CA ALA A 462 11.47 7.04 -1.35
C ALA A 462 11.26 6.31 -0.03
N ASN A 463 11.99 6.77 1.00
CA ASN A 463 11.81 6.32 2.37
C ASN A 463 11.04 7.36 3.17
N PHE A 464 10.09 6.91 3.96
CA PHE A 464 9.26 7.77 4.80
C PHE A 464 9.29 7.33 6.25
N PHE A 465 9.36 8.29 7.17
CA PHE A 465 8.87 8.12 8.53
C PHE A 465 7.42 8.56 8.59
N VAL A 466 6.53 7.64 8.96
CA VAL A 466 5.10 7.89 9.05
C VAL A 466 4.59 7.68 10.48
N ASP A 467 4.00 8.72 11.05
CA ASP A 467 3.44 8.70 12.40
C ASP A 467 2.10 7.95 12.39
N VAL A 468 2.03 6.89 13.18
CA VAL A 468 0.89 5.98 13.31
C VAL A 468 0.37 5.98 14.75
N GLY A 469 -0.95 6.07 14.92
CA GLY A 469 -1.59 6.03 16.24
C GLY A 469 -1.69 4.60 16.77
N VAL A 470 -0.90 4.27 17.78
CA VAL A 470 -0.85 2.94 18.42
C VAL A 470 -1.70 2.96 19.70
N VAL A 471 -2.51 1.92 19.92
CA VAL A 471 -3.17 1.65 21.22
C VAL A 471 -2.23 0.77 22.04
N GLU A 472 -1.79 1.23 23.21
CA GLU A 472 -1.11 0.34 24.17
C GLU A 472 -2.16 -0.54 24.86
N ASN A 473 -2.10 -1.86 24.67
CA ASN A 473 -2.93 -2.80 25.43
C ASN A 473 -2.38 -2.93 26.86
N VAL A 474 -2.78 -2.03 27.76
CA VAL A 474 -2.57 -2.19 29.21
C VAL A 474 -3.57 -3.23 29.72
N GLY A 475 -3.34 -4.51 29.43
CA GLY A 475 -4.31 -5.57 29.77
C GLY A 475 -3.82 -7.01 29.73
N GLY A 476 -2.54 -7.24 29.43
CA GLY A 476 -1.92 -8.55 29.65
C GLY A 476 -1.56 -8.70 31.12
N SER A 477 -2.52 -9.16 31.95
CA SER A 477 -2.24 -9.59 33.31
C SER A 477 -1.05 -10.54 33.30
N LYS A 478 0.11 -10.09 33.79
CA LYS A 478 1.17 -10.99 34.25
C LYS A 478 0.49 -11.90 35.27
N ARG A 479 0.16 -13.13 34.89
CA ARG A 479 -0.09 -14.21 35.84
C ARG A 479 1.20 -14.34 36.66
N ARG A 480 1.25 -13.63 37.79
CA ARG A 480 2.16 -13.96 38.88
C ARG A 480 1.81 -15.41 39.24
N SER A 481 2.74 -16.33 39.01
CA SER A 481 2.63 -17.65 39.62
C SER A 481 2.65 -17.42 41.13
N SER A 482 1.53 -17.70 41.77
CA SER A 482 1.48 -17.86 43.21
C SER A 482 2.23 -19.14 43.53
N SER A 483 3.53 -19.02 43.77
CA SER A 483 4.27 -20.07 44.44
C SER A 483 3.82 -20.09 45.90
N ALA A 484 3.15 -21.17 46.28
CA ALA A 484 2.78 -21.44 47.65
C ALA A 484 4.08 -21.67 48.45
N CYS A 485 4.29 -20.89 49.52
CA CYS A 485 5.13 -21.33 50.62
C CYS A 485 4.46 -20.95 51.95
N ASN A 486 4.52 -21.91 52.85
CA ASN A 486 3.76 -22.03 54.08
C ASN A 486 4.09 -20.97 55.13
N MET A 487 3.09 -20.78 55.99
CA MET A 487 3.05 -20.06 57.25
C MET A 487 4.35 -20.06 58.07
N LYS A 488 4.63 -18.92 58.72
CA LYS A 488 4.88 -18.88 60.18
C LYS A 488 4.64 -17.46 60.71
N VAL A 489 3.77 -17.40 61.71
CA VAL A 489 3.46 -16.25 62.55
C VAL A 489 4.64 -15.98 63.48
N GLY A 490 5.00 -14.71 63.65
CA GLY A 490 5.92 -14.22 64.68
C GLY A 490 5.53 -12.80 65.07
N ALA A 491 5.08 -12.64 66.30
CA ALA A 491 4.72 -11.38 66.93
C ALA A 491 5.97 -10.66 67.50
N GLU A 492 5.77 -9.38 67.88
CA GLU A 492 6.68 -8.47 68.61
C GLU A 492 7.86 -7.91 67.76
N GLU A 493 8.32 -6.67 67.88
CA GLU A 493 8.26 -5.68 68.95
C GLU A 493 8.48 -4.26 68.37
N LEU A 494 7.81 -3.26 68.92
CA LEU A 494 8.00 -1.83 68.66
C LEU A 494 9.12 -1.28 69.56
N LEU A 495 10.19 -0.70 69.02
CA LEU A 495 10.95 0.36 69.71
C LEU A 495 11.60 1.36 68.72
N PRO A 496 11.70 2.66 69.09
CA PRO A 496 12.15 3.75 68.23
C PRO A 496 13.68 3.95 68.25
N LYS A 497 14.23 4.52 67.17
CA LYS A 497 15.64 4.95 67.11
C LYS A 497 15.78 6.40 67.58
N THR A 498 16.68 6.59 68.55
CA THR A 498 17.38 7.86 68.84
C THR A 498 18.23 8.31 67.67
#